data_AF-A0A9X9F4V4-F1
#
_entry.id   AF-A0A9X9F4V4-F1
#
_cell.length_a   1.000
_cell.length_b   1.000
_cell.length_c   1.000
_cell.angle_alpha   90.00
_cell.angle_beta   90.00
_cell.angle_gamma   90.00
#
_symmetry.space_group_name_H-M   'P 1'
#
loop_
_entity.id
_entity.type
_entity.pdbx_description
1 polymer ?
#
loop_
_entity_poly.entity_id
_entity_poly.type
_entity_poly.pdbx_seq_one_letter_code
_entity_poly.pdbx_strand_id
1 'polypeptide(L)' 'SAVVIAVSSPHRKVAYEANEYAIERIKRIVPIWKKEFWEDGTMWVGDQLENTPYSEGKPKKEE' A
#
# COMPACT_ATOMS: atom_id res chain seq x y z
N SER A 1 -0.05 -11.18 7.53
CA SER A 1 -0.77 -9.94 7.16
C SER A 1 0.22 -8.86 6.78
N ALA A 2 -0.08 -8.07 5.74
CA ALA A 2 0.79 -6.97 5.30
C ALA A 2 0.38 -5.60 5.88
N VAL A 3 -0.93 -5.38 6.11
CA VAL A 3 -1.48 -4.16 6.72
C VAL A 3 -2.67 -4.57 7.60
N VAL A 4 -2.88 -3.86 8.72
CA VAL A 4 -4.05 -4.01 9.60
C VAL A 4 -4.65 -2.63 9.85
N ILE A 5 -5.98 -2.50 9.68
CA ILE A 5 -6.73 -1.26 9.93
C ILE A 5 -7.91 -1.61 10.86
N ALA A 6 -7.96 -0.97 12.02
CA ALA A 6 -9.05 -1.11 12.99
C ALA A 6 -9.82 0.20 13.11
N VAL A 7 -11.15 0.12 12.99
CA VAL A 7 -12.05 1.28 13.06
C VAL A 7 -13.25 0.90 13.92
N SER A 8 -13.66 1.80 14.82
CA SER A 8 -14.87 1.67 15.64
C SER A 8 -15.80 2.86 15.43
N SER A 9 -17.11 2.60 15.32
CA SER A 9 -18.15 3.63 15.23
C SER A 9 -19.46 3.11 15.84
N PRO A 10 -20.32 3.96 16.44
CA PRO A 10 -21.65 3.57 16.92
C PRO A 10 -22.54 2.94 15.83
N HIS A 11 -22.36 3.34 14.58
CA HIS A 11 -23.12 2.82 13.44
C HIS A 11 -22.18 2.21 12.41
N ARG A 12 -22.45 0.96 12.03
CA ARG A 12 -21.58 0.16 11.14
C ARG A 12 -21.23 0.84 9.82
N LYS A 13 -22.17 1.61 9.25
CA LYS A 13 -21.99 2.28 7.95
C LYS A 13 -20.74 3.17 7.96
N VAL A 14 -20.60 4.00 8.99
CA VAL A 14 -19.47 4.93 9.12
C VAL A 14 -18.16 4.19 9.34
N ALA A 15 -18.18 3.06 10.08
CA ALA A 15 -16.98 2.25 10.28
C ALA A 15 -16.45 1.65 8.96
N TYR A 16 -17.35 1.15 8.10
CA TYR A 16 -16.98 0.63 6.80
C TYR A 16 -16.44 1.72 5.87
N GLU A 17 -17.14 2.86 5.78
CA GLU A 17 -16.71 4.00 4.95
C GLU A 17 -15.33 4.52 5.37
N ALA A 18 -15.08 4.63 6.68
CA ALA A 18 -13.79 5.07 7.19
C ALA A 18 -12.67 4.04 6.97
N ASN A 19 -12.97 2.74 7.08
CA ASN A 19 -11.99 1.67 6.81
C ASN A 19 -11.58 1.66 5.33
N GLU A 20 -12.56 1.75 4.42
CA GLU A 20 -12.34 1.83 2.98
C GLU A 20 -11.54 3.09 2.61
N TYR A 21 -11.91 4.23 3.16
CA TYR A 21 -11.16 5.47 2.96
C TYR A 21 -9.70 5.34 3.45
N ALA A 22 -9.47 4.74 4.62
CA ALA A 22 -8.14 4.61 5.19
C ALA A 22 -7.21 3.78 4.28
N ILE A 23 -7.66 2.63 3.77
CA ILE A 23 -6.82 1.82 2.88
C ILE A 23 -6.52 2.53 1.56
N GLU A 24 -7.50 3.22 0.98
CA GLU A 24 -7.32 4.00 -0.25
C GLU A 24 -6.30 5.13 -0.07
N ARG A 25 -6.33 5.81 1.07
CA ARG A 25 -5.36 6.86 1.37
C ARG A 25 -3.98 6.29 1.62
N ILE A 26 -3.86 5.20 2.38
CA ILE A 26 -2.57 4.55 2.66
C ILE A 26 -1.85 4.20 1.36
N LYS A 27 -2.56 3.58 0.41
CA LYS A 27 -1.98 3.23 -0.90
C LYS A 27 -1.53 4.44 -1.72
N ARG A 28 -2.12 5.61 -1.50
CA ARG A 28 -1.81 6.84 -2.27
C ARG A 28 -0.69 7.67 -1.70
N ILE A 29 -0.59 7.77 -0.37
CA ILE A 29 0.28 8.78 0.26
C ILE A 29 1.37 8.22 1.14
N VAL A 30 1.24 6.97 1.61
CA VAL A 30 2.26 6.41 2.50
C VAL A 30 3.38 5.84 1.62
N PRO A 31 4.64 6.20 1.84
CA PRO A 31 5.77 5.66 1.09
C PRO A 31 6.04 4.21 1.53
N ILE A 32 5.28 3.28 0.97
CA ILE A 32 5.43 1.83 1.18
C ILE A 32 5.97 1.19 -0.10
N TRP A 33 6.96 0.34 0.06
CA TRP A 33 7.65 -0.32 -1.05
C TRP A 33 7.50 -1.83 -0.96
N LYS A 34 7.09 -2.47 -2.07
CA LYS A 34 6.90 -3.93 -2.16
C LYS A 34 8.00 -4.53 -3.01
N LYS A 35 8.65 -5.59 -2.50
CA LYS A 35 9.60 -6.40 -3.25
C LYS A 35 9.10 -7.84 -3.32
N GLU A 36 8.97 -8.35 -4.53
CA GLU A 36 8.56 -9.73 -4.79
C GLU A 36 9.79 -10.61 -4.99
N PHE A 37 9.69 -11.85 -4.52
CA PHE A 37 10.74 -12.85 -4.52
C PHE A 37 10.19 -14.11 -5.19
N TRP A 38 10.88 -14.60 -6.20
CA TRP A 38 10.58 -15.82 -6.94
C TRP A 38 11.82 -16.72 -6.97
N GLU A 39 11.68 -17.95 -7.47
CA GLU A 39 12.79 -18.90 -7.55
C GLU A 39 13.92 -18.44 -8.48
N ASP A 40 13.60 -17.62 -9.48
CA ASP A 40 14.50 -17.11 -10.51
C ASP A 40 14.98 -15.67 -10.28
N GLY A 41 14.49 -14.98 -9.25
CA GLY A 41 14.93 -13.61 -8.98
C GLY A 41 14.06 -12.80 -8.02
N THR A 42 14.30 -11.49 -7.98
CA THR A 42 13.57 -10.55 -7.13
C THR A 42 13.33 -9.24 -7.87
N MET A 43 12.18 -8.59 -7.66
CA MET A 43 11.82 -7.33 -8.32
C MET A 43 11.10 -6.41 -7.36
N TRP A 44 11.36 -5.11 -7.47
CA TRP A 44 10.54 -4.10 -6.80
C TRP A 44 9.30 -3.80 -7.63
N VAL A 45 8.13 -3.93 -7.00
CA VAL A 45 6.84 -3.56 -7.57
C VAL A 45 6.62 -2.08 -7.30
N GLY A 46 6.16 -1.33 -8.30
CA GLY A 46 5.98 0.14 -8.31
C GLY A 46 5.13 0.74 -7.18
N ASP A 47 4.39 1.80 -7.47
CA ASP A 47 3.46 2.36 -6.49
C ASP A 47 2.40 1.31 -6.04
N GLN A 48 1.77 1.52 -4.89
CA GLN A 48 0.79 0.56 -4.33
C GLN A 48 -0.49 0.43 -5.19
N LEU A 49 -0.65 1.28 -6.19
CA LEU A 49 -1.72 1.24 -7.18
C LEU A 49 -1.27 0.61 -8.51
N GLU A 50 -0.01 0.20 -8.63
CA GLU A 50 0.60 -0.41 -9.82
C GLU A 50 0.50 0.46 -11.09
N ASN A 51 0.25 1.76 -10.93
CA ASN A 51 0.15 2.72 -12.03
C ASN A 51 1.53 3.12 -12.56
N THR A 52 2.57 3.01 -11.75
CA THR A 52 3.92 3.45 -12.14
C THR A 52 4.97 2.48 -11.60
N PRO A 53 5.65 1.69 -12.46
CA PRO A 53 6.79 0.89 -12.04
C PRO A 53 7.94 1.82 -11.61
N TYR A 54 8.78 1.36 -10.66
CA TYR A 54 9.97 2.14 -10.32
C TYR A 54 10.90 2.21 -11.53
N SER A 55 11.14 3.43 -12.02
CA SER A 55 11.95 3.69 -13.22
C SER A 55 13.39 3.17 -13.12
N GLU A 56 13.93 3.10 -11.90
CA GLU A 56 15.29 2.58 -11.62
C GLU A 56 15.27 1.16 -11.04
N GLY A 57 14.11 0.49 -11.05
CA GLY A 57 13.92 -0.83 -10.47
C GLY A 57 14.05 -0.87 -8.95
N LYS A 58 14.10 0.28 -8.27
CA LYS A 58 14.13 0.40 -6.80
C LYS A 58 13.40 1.67 -6.36
N PRO A 59 12.80 1.66 -5.16
CA PRO A 59 12.18 2.85 -4.61
C PRO A 59 13.19 3.94 -4.28
N LYS A 60 12.85 5.20 -4.60
CA LYS A 60 13.56 6.37 -4.08
C LYS A 60 13.18 6.53 -2.61
N LYS A 61 14.05 6.12 -1.69
CA LYS A 61 13.96 6.58 -0.31
C LYS A 61 14.28 8.07 -0.32
N GLU A 62 13.36 8.92 0.10
CA GLU A 62 13.73 10.25 0.55
C GLU A 62 14.62 10.09 1.78
N GLU A 63 15.77 10.77 1.78
CA GLU A 63 16.71 10.85 2.90
C GLU A 63 16.09 11.55 4.12
#